data_AF-A0AAU0BHD3-F1
#
_entry.id   AF-A0AAU0BHD3-F1
#
_cell.length_a   1.000
_cell.length_b   1.000
_cell.length_c   1.000
_cell.angle_alpha   90.00
_cell.angle_beta   90.00
_cell.angle_gamma   90.00
#
_symmetry.space_group_name_H-M   'P 1'
#
loop_
_entity.id
_entity.type
_entity.pdbx_description
1 polymer ?
#
loop_
_entity_poly.entity_id
_entity_poly.type
_entity_poly.pdbx_seq_one_letter_code
_entity_poly.pdbx_strand_id
1 'polypeptide(L)' 'MATNEKTGPKAAKAASKVLRSGSTGKDSKTAAGSALSQTPDKSGKKK' A
#
# COMPACT_ATOMS: atom_id res chain seq x y z
N MET A 1 -16.80 10.94 0.82
CA MET A 1 -15.63 10.04 0.82
C MET A 1 -15.59 9.37 -0.53
N ALA A 2 -14.52 9.53 -1.31
CA ALA A 2 -14.42 8.95 -2.65
C ALA A 2 -14.50 7.42 -2.55
N THR A 3 -15.52 6.84 -3.16
CA THR A 3 -16.03 5.50 -2.79
C THR A 3 -15.27 4.33 -3.44
N ASN A 4 -14.27 4.59 -4.29
CA ASN A 4 -13.55 3.52 -5.00
C ASN A 4 -12.12 3.88 -5.45
N GLU A 5 -11.53 4.95 -4.90
CA GLU A 5 -10.12 5.25 -5.19
C GLU A 5 -9.25 4.25 -4.44
N LYS A 6 -8.50 3.45 -5.20
CA LYS A 6 -7.61 2.43 -4.67
C LYS A 6 -6.17 2.76 -4.97
N THR A 7 -5.28 2.34 -4.09
CA THR A 7 -3.85 2.56 -4.28
C THR A 7 -3.37 1.77 -5.50
N GLY A 8 -2.83 2.50 -6.49
CA GLY A 8 -2.34 1.90 -7.73
C GLY A 8 -1.07 1.06 -7.54
N PRO A 9 -0.72 0.21 -8.52
CA PRO A 9 0.41 -0.74 -8.41
C PRO A 9 1.76 -0.06 -8.19
N LYS A 10 1.97 1.15 -8.72
CA LYS A 10 3.21 1.93 -8.50
C LYS A 10 3.36 2.36 -7.05
N ALA A 11 2.28 2.88 -6.45
CA ALA A 11 2.25 3.31 -5.07
C ALA A 11 2.39 2.12 -4.11
N ALA A 12 1.72 0.99 -4.39
CA ALA A 12 1.88 -0.25 -3.65
C ALA A 12 3.33 -0.75 -3.64
N LYS A 13 4.04 -0.66 -4.79
CA LYS A 13 5.45 -1.05 -4.91
C LYS A 13 6.38 -0.14 -4.10
N ALA A 14 6.11 1.17 -4.09
CA ALA A 14 6.84 2.12 -3.26
C ALA A 14 6.60 1.88 -1.77
N ALA A 15 5.34 1.68 -1.35
CA ALA A 15 4.98 1.34 0.03
C ALA A 15 5.65 0.04 0.50
N SER A 16 5.68 -0.99 -0.36
CA SER A 16 6.41 -2.23 -0.09
C SER A 16 7.91 -2.01 0.10
N LYS A 17 8.52 -1.08 -0.64
CA LYS A 17 9.93 -0.70 -0.48
C LYS A 17 10.14 0.02 0.85
N VAL A 18 9.22 0.90 1.25
CA VAL A 18 9.28 1.62 2.53
C VAL A 18 9.21 0.65 3.71
N LEU A 19 8.34 -0.37 3.66
CA LEU A 19 8.27 -1.39 4.72
C LEU A 19 9.53 -2.24 4.83
N ARG A 20 10.14 -2.57 3.69
CA ARG A 20 11.36 -3.42 3.62
C ARG A 20 12.64 -2.65 3.91
N SER A 21 12.63 -1.32 3.84
CA SER A 21 13.82 -0.53 4.10
C SER A 21 14.11 -0.47 5.60
N GLY A 22 15.37 -0.69 5.97
CA GLY A 22 15.85 -0.47 7.33
C GLY A 22 15.96 1.01 7.71
N SER A 23 16.02 1.90 6.71
CA SER A 23 16.19 3.35 6.90
C SER A 23 14.89 4.13 7.16
N THR A 24 13.73 3.49 7.20
CA THR A 24 12.43 4.15 7.33
C THR A 24 11.89 4.04 8.76
N GLY A 25 11.41 5.17 9.28
CA GLY A 25 10.84 5.29 10.63
C GLY A 25 9.47 4.62 10.78
N LYS A 26 9.01 4.51 12.03
CA LYS A 26 7.75 3.87 12.41
C LYS A 26 6.53 4.50 11.73
N ASP A 27 6.51 5.83 11.63
CA ASP A 27 5.39 6.56 11.02
C ASP A 27 5.34 6.32 9.51
N SER A 28 6.50 6.34 8.84
CA SER A 28 6.59 6.02 7.41
C SER A 28 6.11 4.61 7.09
N LYS A 29 6.45 3.63 7.95
CA LYS A 29 5.98 2.25 7.82
C LYS A 29 4.48 2.13 8.06
N THR A 30 3.93 2.89 9.00
CA THR A 30 2.50 2.91 9.28
C THR A 30 1.72 3.46 8.08
N ALA A 31 2.15 4.58 7.51
CA ALA A 31 1.56 5.15 6.30
C ALA A 31 1.66 4.19 5.09
N ALA A 32 2.82 3.53 4.92
CA ALA A 32 3.01 2.54 3.87
C ALA A 32 2.10 1.31 4.05
N GLY A 33 1.89 0.87 5.30
CA GLY A 33 0.93 -0.18 5.64
C GLY A 33 -0.49 0.19 5.24
N SER A 34 -0.94 1.39 5.60
CA SER A 34 -2.27 1.90 5.21
C SER A 34 -2.45 1.95 3.69
N ALA A 35 -1.43 2.36 2.94
CA ALA A 35 -1.46 2.38 1.48
C ALA A 35 -1.55 0.96 0.87
N LEU A 36 -0.87 -0.02 1.45
CA LEU A 36 -0.97 -1.42 1.02
C LEU A 36 -2.34 -2.02 1.32
N SER A 37 -2.94 -1.72 2.47
CA SER A 37 -4.30 -2.18 2.79
C SER A 37 -5.36 -1.60 1.84
N GLN A 38 -5.11 -0.41 1.28
CA GLN A 38 -5.96 0.20 0.25
C GLN A 38 -5.62 -0.25 -1.18
N THR A 39 -4.58 -1.06 -1.35
CA THR A 39 -4.25 -1.63 -2.66
C THR A 39 -5.20 -2.80 -2.93
N PRO A 40 -5.86 -2.86 -4.10
CA PRO A 40 -6.69 -4.00 -4.42
C PRO A 40 -5.80 -5.23 -4.56
N ASP A 41 -6.13 -6.28 -3.81
CA ASP A 41 -5.48 -7.57 -3.96
C ASP A 41 -5.66 -8.08 -5.39
N LYS A 42 -4.57 -8.45 -6.06
CA LYS A 42 -4.62 -9.06 -7.39
C LYS A 42 -5.38 -10.40 -7.36
N SER A 43 -5.46 -11.04 -6.19
CA SER A 43 -6.14 -12.32 -5.95
C SER A 43 -7.66 -12.17 -5.77
N GLY A 44 -8.15 -10.98 -5.40
CA GLY A 44 -9.57 -10.62 -5.27
C GLY A 44 -10.29 -10.39 -6.60
N LYS A 45 -9.57 -10.45 -7.73
CA LYS A 45 -10.15 -10.48 -9.09
C LYS A 45 -10.65 -11.89 -9.47
N LYS A 46 -11.22 -12.60 -8.51
CA LYS A 46 -12.03 -13.82 -8.71
C LYS A 46 -13.33 -13.69 -7.91
N LYS A 47 -14.21 -12.81 -8.38
CA LYS A 47 -15.66 -12.98 -8.43
C LYS A 47 -16.28 -11.77 -9.11
#